data_AF-A0A381R8H0-F1
#
_entry.id   AF-A0A381R8H0-F1
#
_cell.length_a   1.000
_cell.length_b   1.000
_cell.length_c   1.000
_cell.angle_alpha   90.00
_cell.angle_beta   90.00
_cell.angle_gamma   90.00
#
_symmetry.space_group_name_H-M   'P 1'
#
loop_
_entity.id
_entity.type
_entity.pdbx_description
1 polymer ?
#
loop_
_entity_poly.entity_id
_entity_poly.type
_entity_poly.pdbx_seq_one_letter_code
_entity_poly.pdbx_strand_id
1 'polypeptide(L)'
;MGPEIVNAGTPVSHCEAPSKTSCNMTAESMHCRRCGKDTPPLNKAPFRNELGDRVLAEICPSCWQDWLQHQTSLINHYGLDPREPKAREFLYEQIEHVLLQGGEGKEIDTSKQGTIDWAPPGS
;
A
#
# COMPACT_ATOMS: atom_id res chain seq x y z
N MET A 1 60.14 35.53 20.65
CA MET A 1 60.30 34.43 21.63
C MET A 1 59.26 34.61 22.72
N GLY A 2 58.18 33.81 22.67
CA GLY A 2 57.22 33.49 23.74
C GLY A 2 56.28 34.58 24.27
N PRO A 3 55.13 34.22 24.87
CA PRO A 3 54.24 33.12 24.45
C PRO A 3 52.73 33.47 24.51
N GLU A 4 51.98 32.64 23.78
CA GLU A 4 50.60 32.13 23.95
C GLU A 4 49.69 32.74 25.03
N ILE A 5 48.41 32.97 24.66
CA ILE A 5 47.26 32.43 25.42
C ILE A 5 45.98 32.30 24.57
N VAL A 6 45.57 31.04 24.40
CA VAL A 6 44.23 30.45 24.50
C VAL A 6 43.03 31.18 23.86
N ASN A 7 42.43 30.57 22.82
CA ASN A 7 41.03 30.80 22.51
C ASN A 7 40.20 29.64 23.06
N ALA A 8 39.38 29.96 24.06
CA ALA A 8 38.48 29.09 24.75
C ALA A 8 37.42 28.53 23.79
N GLY A 9 37.08 27.27 24.00
CA GLY A 9 36.10 26.56 23.20
C GLY A 9 34.69 27.16 23.27
N THR A 10 33.90 26.82 22.27
CA THR A 10 32.49 26.51 22.47
C THR A 10 32.18 25.32 21.56
N PRO A 11 31.76 24.17 22.11
CA PRO A 11 31.23 23.10 21.27
C PRO A 11 29.96 23.62 20.62
N VAL A 12 29.90 23.58 19.29
CA VAL A 12 28.64 23.77 18.57
C VAL A 12 27.73 22.62 19.01
N SER A 13 26.84 22.94 19.94
CA SER A 13 25.73 22.09 20.35
C SER A 13 24.98 21.67 19.10
N HIS A 14 25.05 20.38 18.79
CA HIS A 14 24.03 19.72 18.01
C HIS A 14 22.73 19.86 18.79
N CYS A 15 21.82 20.71 18.31
CA CYS A 15 20.43 20.64 18.69
C CYS A 15 19.79 19.50 17.90
N GLU A 16 20.03 18.27 18.37
CA GLU A 16 19.13 17.17 18.13
C GLU A 16 17.81 17.54 18.82
N ALA A 17 16.74 17.67 18.05
CA ALA A 17 15.42 17.97 18.59
C ALA A 17 14.77 16.68 19.08
N PRO A 18 14.53 16.47 20.40
CA PRO A 18 13.55 15.50 20.85
C PRO A 18 12.18 16.17 20.79
N SER A 19 11.58 16.27 19.60
CA SER A 19 10.19 16.70 19.52
C SER A 19 9.27 15.54 19.91
N LYS A 20 9.12 15.37 21.23
CA LYS A 20 7.94 14.77 21.84
C LYS A 20 6.72 15.62 21.48
N THR A 21 6.23 15.46 20.26
CA THR A 21 4.87 15.89 19.94
C THR A 21 3.96 14.70 20.14
N SER A 22 3.49 14.55 21.38
CA SER A 22 2.21 13.90 21.63
C SER A 22 1.14 14.79 21.01
N CYS A 23 0.94 14.67 19.71
CA CYS A 23 -0.40 14.86 19.17
C CYS A 23 -1.13 13.58 19.53
N ASN A 24 -2.15 13.69 20.39
CA ASN A 24 -3.24 12.72 20.36
C ASN A 24 -3.80 12.72 18.93
N MET A 25 -3.17 11.97 18.03
CA MET A 25 -3.87 11.41 16.90
C MET A 25 -4.81 10.42 17.57
N THR A 26 -6.08 10.79 17.71
CA THR A 26 -7.14 9.80 17.73
C THR A 26 -7.00 9.08 16.40
N ALA A 27 -6.11 8.09 16.36
CA ALA A 27 -5.90 7.25 15.22
C ALA A 27 -7.24 6.54 15.07
N GLU A 28 -8.09 7.08 14.20
CA GLU A 28 -9.36 6.48 13.83
C GLU A 28 -9.00 5.06 13.41
N SER A 29 -9.22 4.10 14.30
CA SER A 29 -8.83 2.73 14.06
C SER A 29 -9.93 2.13 13.22
N MET A 30 -9.58 1.65 12.03
CA MET A 30 -10.50 0.90 11.20
C MET A 30 -10.30 -0.60 11.41
N HIS A 31 -11.38 -1.36 11.32
CA HIS A 31 -11.33 -2.80 11.34
C HIS A 31 -11.07 -3.33 9.92
N CYS A 32 -9.88 -3.89 9.67
CA CYS A 32 -9.56 -4.41 8.36
C CYS A 32 -10.31 -5.71 8.08
N ARG A 33 -11.13 -5.75 7.04
CA ARG A 33 -11.89 -6.93 6.63
C ARG A 33 -11.01 -8.10 6.20
N ARG A 34 -9.82 -7.82 5.64
CA ARG A 34 -8.90 -8.85 5.13
C ARG A 34 -8.15 -9.56 6.26
N CYS A 35 -7.55 -8.80 7.18
CA CYS A 35 -6.71 -9.36 8.25
C CYS A 35 -7.42 -9.46 9.61
N GLY A 36 -8.62 -8.89 9.75
CA GLY A 36 -9.42 -8.92 10.98
C GLY A 36 -8.82 -8.13 12.14
N LYS A 37 -7.88 -7.21 11.86
CA LYS A 37 -7.18 -6.41 12.89
C LYS A 37 -7.58 -4.95 12.81
N ASP A 38 -7.63 -4.31 13.97
CA ASP A 38 -7.78 -2.87 14.09
C ASP A 38 -6.47 -2.16 13.75
N THR A 39 -6.51 -1.31 12.73
CA THR A 39 -5.33 -0.66 12.14
C THR A 39 -5.70 0.75 11.69
N PRO A 40 -4.73 1.66 11.50
CA PRO A 40 -5.03 2.95 10.90
C PRO A 40 -5.54 2.77 9.45
N PRO A 41 -6.51 3.58 9.01
CA PRO A 41 -7.05 3.53 7.66
C PRO A 41 -6.05 4.02 6.62
N LEU A 42 -6.36 3.75 5.35
CA LEU A 42 -5.64 4.36 4.24
C LEU A 42 -5.82 5.89 4.30
N ASN A 43 -4.76 6.62 3.95
CA ASN A 43 -4.81 8.08 3.86
C ASN A 43 -5.68 8.57 2.69
N LYS A 44 -5.83 7.75 1.64
CA LYS A 44 -6.51 8.11 0.40
C LYS A 44 -6.98 6.87 -0.35
N ALA A 45 -8.15 6.96 -0.97
CA ALA A 45 -8.64 5.93 -1.89
C ALA A 45 -7.68 5.76 -3.09
N PRO A 46 -7.35 4.50 -3.47
CA PRO A 46 -6.45 4.23 -4.59
C PRO A 46 -7.07 4.59 -5.94
N PHE A 47 -8.39 4.53 -6.05
CA PHE A 47 -9.16 4.84 -7.25
C PHE A 47 -10.30 5.79 -6.92
N ARG A 48 -10.71 6.63 -7.88
CA ARG A 48 -11.87 7.52 -7.75
C ARG A 48 -13.14 6.83 -8.25
N ASN A 49 -13.45 5.68 -7.69
CA ASN A 49 -14.64 4.90 -7.99
C ASN A 49 -15.17 4.25 -6.70
N GLU A 50 -16.37 3.67 -6.76
CA GLU A 50 -17.01 3.03 -5.60
C GLU A 50 -16.13 1.94 -4.97
N LEU A 51 -15.38 1.18 -5.79
CA LEU A 51 -14.43 0.19 -5.29
C LEU A 51 -13.31 0.83 -4.45
N GLY A 52 -12.76 1.96 -4.89
CA GLY A 52 -11.74 2.70 -4.17
C GLY A 52 -12.23 3.20 -2.81
N ASP A 53 -13.49 3.64 -2.73
CA ASP A 53 -14.12 4.05 -1.47
C ASP A 53 -14.31 2.85 -0.52
N ARG A 54 -14.71 1.69 -1.05
CA ARG A 54 -14.80 0.45 -0.27
C ARG A 54 -13.45 -0.03 0.25
N VAL A 55 -12.41 0.01 -0.59
CA VAL A 55 -11.04 -0.34 -0.17
C VAL A 55 -10.55 0.62 0.93
N LEU A 56 -10.82 1.92 0.80
CA LEU A 56 -10.47 2.90 1.83
C LEU A 56 -11.17 2.64 3.17
N ALA A 57 -12.42 2.19 3.15
CA ALA A 57 -13.24 1.95 4.34
C ALA A 57 -13.00 0.57 5.00
N GLU A 58 -12.62 -0.44 4.21
CA GLU A 58 -12.57 -1.84 4.68
C GLU A 58 -11.16 -2.47 4.69
N ILE A 59 -10.18 -1.89 3.98
CA ILE A 59 -8.82 -2.43 3.85
C ILE A 59 -7.80 -1.51 4.53
N CYS A 60 -6.82 -2.10 5.20
CA CYS A 60 -5.73 -1.37 5.84
C CYS A 60 -4.50 -1.19 4.92
N PRO A 61 -3.60 -0.25 5.24
CA PRO A 61 -2.42 0.04 4.43
C PRO A 61 -1.50 -1.17 4.20
N SER A 62 -1.36 -2.06 5.19
CA SER A 62 -0.52 -3.25 5.05
C SER A 62 -1.09 -4.24 4.03
N CYS A 63 -2.39 -4.56 4.13
CA CYS A 63 -3.04 -5.45 3.17
C CYS A 63 -3.08 -4.84 1.75
N TRP A 64 -3.19 -3.52 1.66
CA TRP A 64 -3.09 -2.82 0.38
C TRP A 64 -1.69 -2.99 -0.24
N GLN A 65 -0.63 -2.91 0.57
CA GLN A 65 0.75 -3.10 0.09
C GLN A 65 1.02 -4.55 -0.35
N ASP A 66 0.45 -5.54 0.33
CA ASP A 66 0.47 -6.94 -0.11
C ASP A 66 -0.24 -7.11 -1.46
N TRP A 67 -1.37 -6.42 -1.64
CA TRP A 67 -2.10 -6.42 -2.91
C TRP A 67 -1.27 -5.84 -4.06
N LEU A 68 -0.53 -4.75 -3.87
CA LEU A 68 0.30 -4.17 -4.94
C LEU A 68 1.38 -5.16 -5.44
N GLN A 69 1.94 -5.97 -4.53
CA GLN A 69 2.88 -7.03 -4.89
C GLN A 69 2.17 -8.13 -5.69
N HIS A 70 0.98 -8.54 -5.24
CA HIS A 70 0.16 -9.53 -5.94
C HIS A 70 -0.25 -9.05 -7.34
N GLN A 71 -0.68 -7.80 -7.47
CA GLN A 71 -1.01 -7.15 -8.74
C GLN A 71 0.18 -7.17 -9.70
N THR A 72 1.39 -6.90 -9.21
CA THR A 72 2.61 -6.95 -10.02
C THR A 72 2.84 -8.37 -10.56
N SER A 73 2.65 -9.39 -9.72
CA SER A 73 2.70 -10.79 -10.17
C SER A 73 1.65 -11.09 -11.23
N LEU A 74 0.39 -10.66 -11.05
CA LEU A 74 -0.66 -10.84 -12.05
C LEU A 74 -0.30 -10.16 -13.39
N ILE A 75 0.19 -8.93 -13.34
CA ILE A 75 0.65 -8.19 -14.54
C ILE A 75 1.74 -8.97 -15.27
N ASN A 76 2.74 -9.47 -14.54
CA ASN A 76 3.85 -10.19 -15.13
C ASN A 76 3.45 -11.58 -15.66
N HIS A 77 2.58 -12.30 -14.96
CA HIS A 77 2.15 -13.65 -15.34
C HIS A 77 1.16 -13.66 -16.51
N TYR A 78 0.20 -12.73 -16.52
CA TYR A 78 -0.83 -12.66 -17.56
C TYR A 78 -0.50 -11.65 -18.68
N GLY A 79 0.61 -10.92 -18.58
CA GLY A 79 1.01 -9.89 -19.55
C GLY A 79 0.03 -8.72 -19.63
N LEU A 80 -0.55 -8.31 -18.50
CA LEU A 80 -1.58 -7.27 -18.46
C LEU A 80 -0.98 -5.87 -18.63
N ASP A 81 -1.56 -5.04 -19.48
CA ASP A 81 -1.24 -3.60 -19.48
C ASP A 81 -2.26 -2.84 -18.61
N PRO A 82 -1.88 -2.26 -17.46
CA PRO A 82 -2.80 -1.49 -16.61
C PRO A 82 -3.35 -0.23 -17.28
N ARG A 83 -2.89 0.14 -18.48
CA ARG A 83 -3.48 1.21 -19.30
C ARG A 83 -4.74 0.74 -20.03
N GLU A 84 -4.83 -0.55 -20.35
CA GLU A 84 -5.96 -1.12 -21.08
C GLU A 84 -7.18 -1.25 -20.16
N PRO A 85 -8.38 -0.84 -20.61
CA PRO A 85 -9.58 -0.85 -19.78
C PRO A 85 -9.95 -2.27 -19.32
N LYS A 86 -9.84 -3.27 -20.19
CA LYS A 86 -10.12 -4.68 -19.85
C LYS A 86 -9.18 -5.24 -18.79
N ALA A 87 -7.90 -4.92 -18.87
CA ALA A 87 -6.91 -5.34 -17.87
C ALA A 87 -7.18 -4.67 -16.51
N ARG A 88 -7.60 -3.40 -16.51
CA ARG A 88 -8.03 -2.71 -15.29
C ARG A 88 -9.29 -3.34 -14.68
N GLU A 89 -10.27 -3.68 -15.50
CA GLU A 89 -11.49 -4.38 -15.06
C GLU A 89 -11.13 -5.70 -14.36
N PHE A 90 -10.29 -6.53 -15.00
CA PHE A 90 -9.79 -7.76 -14.38
C PHE A 90 -9.08 -7.50 -13.05
N LEU A 91 -8.19 -6.51 -12.99
CA LEU A 91 -7.48 -6.15 -11.76
C LEU A 91 -8.45 -5.67 -10.66
N TYR A 92 -9.52 -4.96 -11.01
CA TYR A 92 -10.55 -4.53 -10.06
C TYR A 92 -11.39 -5.69 -9.54
N GLU A 93 -11.76 -6.65 -10.39
CA GLU A 93 -12.41 -7.89 -9.95
C GLU A 93 -11.51 -8.64 -8.96
N GLN A 94 -10.21 -8.76 -9.27
CA GLN A 94 -9.25 -9.40 -8.36
C GLN A 94 -9.14 -8.65 -7.03
N ILE A 95 -9.19 -7.31 -7.00
CA ILE A 95 -9.25 -6.56 -5.72
C ILE A 95 -10.46 -7.01 -4.90
N GLU A 96 -11.64 -7.05 -5.51
CA GLU A 96 -12.85 -7.44 -4.80
C GLU A 96 -12.75 -8.88 -4.27
N HIS A 97 -12.23 -9.81 -5.07
CA HIS A 97 -12.04 -11.20 -4.66
C HIS A 97 -10.94 -11.38 -3.59
N VAL A 98 -9.80 -10.73 -3.73
CA VAL A 98 -8.64 -10.93 -2.85
C VAL A 98 -8.76 -10.13 -1.56
N LEU A 99 -9.24 -8.89 -1.64
CA LEU A 99 -9.29 -7.97 -0.51
C LEU A 99 -10.66 -7.93 0.18
N LEU A 100 -11.76 -7.90 -0.57
CA LEU A 100 -13.11 -7.66 -0.02
C LEU A 100 -13.93 -8.93 0.23
N GLN A 101 -13.71 -10.00 -0.52
CA GLN A 101 -14.37 -11.29 -0.31
C GLN A 101 -13.73 -12.01 0.89
N GLY A 102 -14.06 -11.51 2.08
CA GLY A 102 -13.55 -11.98 3.37
C GLY A 102 -13.99 -13.41 3.69
N GLY A 103 -13.01 -14.24 4.06
CA GLY A 103 -13.23 -15.58 4.55
C GLY A 103 -11.98 -16.41 4.36
N GLU A 104 -11.06 -16.30 5.32
CA GLU A 104 -9.81 -17.06 5.38
C GLU A 104 -8.83 -16.61 4.28
N GLY A 105 -7.53 -16.75 4.51
CA GLY A 105 -6.55 -16.58 3.44
C GLY A 105 -6.67 -17.72 2.43
N LYS A 106 -7.83 -17.89 1.79
CA LYS A 106 -7.98 -18.76 0.64
C LYS A 106 -7.06 -18.20 -0.42
N GLU A 107 -5.91 -18.84 -0.50
CA GLU A 107 -5.07 -18.97 -1.65
C GLU A 107 -5.95 -18.84 -2.89
N ILE A 108 -5.84 -17.70 -3.57
CA ILE A 108 -6.53 -17.51 -4.83
C ILE A 108 -5.88 -18.54 -5.74
N ASP A 109 -6.66 -19.54 -6.12
CA ASP A 109 -6.22 -20.64 -6.95
C ASP A 109 -5.85 -20.05 -8.33
N THR A 110 -4.58 -19.66 -8.46
CA THR A 110 -4.00 -19.13 -9.69
C THR A 110 -3.95 -20.20 -10.79
N SER A 111 -4.44 -21.42 -10.53
CA SER A 111 -4.54 -22.51 -11.51
C SER A 111 -5.54 -22.24 -12.64
N LYS A 112 -6.33 -21.16 -12.58
CA LYS A 112 -6.97 -20.60 -13.78
C LYS A 112 -5.95 -19.85 -14.67
N GLN A 113 -4.81 -20.49 -14.91
CA GLN A 113 -3.88 -20.14 -15.96
C GLN A 113 -4.58 -20.40 -17.30
N GLY A 114 -4.93 -19.36 -18.03
CA GLY A 114 -5.30 -19.47 -19.46
C GLY A 114 -6.79 -19.55 -19.80
N THR A 115 -7.65 -18.69 -19.26
CA THR A 115 -9.01 -18.49 -19.82
C THR A 115 -9.41 -17.02 -19.91
N ILE A 116 -8.45 -16.13 -20.10
CA ILE A 116 -8.74 -14.82 -20.65
C ILE A 116 -8.12 -14.87 -22.04
N ASP A 117 -8.94 -15.07 -23.08
CA ASP A 117 -8.54 -14.91 -24.48
C ASP A 117 -8.14 -13.44 -24.68
N TRP A 118 -6.90 -13.12 -24.31
CA TRP A 118 -6.27 -11.83 -24.52
C TRP A 118 -5.40 -11.94 -25.77
N ALA A 119 -5.94 -11.48 -26.90
CA ALA A 119 -5.13 -11.18 -28.06
C ALA A 119 -4.39 -9.85 -27.78
N PRO A 120 -3.05 -9.81 -27.70
CA PRO A 120 -2.33 -8.56 -27.60
C PRO A 120 -2.58 -7.71 -28.85
N PRO A 121 -2.66 -6.37 -28.75
CA PRO A 121 -2.76 -5.52 -29.94
C PRO A 121 -1.45 -5.61 -30.74
N GLY A 122 -1.42 -6.49 -31.74
CA GLY A 122 -0.25 -6.71 -32.60
C GLY A 122 -0.11 -8.10 -33.22
N SER A 123 -1.21 -8.82 -33.50
CA SER A 123 -1.24 -9.99 -34.39
C SER A 123 -1.96 -9.66 -35.69
#